data_AF-A0A661PVL9-F1
#
_entry.id   AF-A0A661PVL9-F1
#
_cell.length_a   1.000
_cell.length_b   1.000
_cell.length_c   1.000
_cell.angle_alpha   90.00
_cell.angle_beta   90.00
_cell.angle_gamma   90.00
#
_symmetry.space_group_name_H-M   'P 1'
#
loop_
_entity.id
_entity.type
_entity.pdbx_description
1 polymer ?
#
loop_
_entity_poly.entity_id
_entity_poly.type
_entity_poly.pdbx_seq_one_letter_code
_entity_poly.pdbx_strand_id
1 'polypeptide(L)'
;MNRKILFFALIALIAGCVGKPVKPPIETPLPISKVEPYKAVSWEQVDGWLLDRPAAALETFKNSCKAIGRRQQWQLVCAEVAKLDGVSDQVARKFFEDFFQPNEIRNEDGSVNGLITGYYGPELDGSRIKTEQYKYPLYRQPDDLLI
;
A
#
# COMPACT_ATOMS: atom_id res chain seq x y z
N MET A 1 -73.36 47.04 1.78
CA MET A 1 -72.84 46.68 3.11
C MET A 1 -72.09 45.35 2.99
N ASN A 2 -70.77 45.22 3.12
CA ASN A 2 -69.65 46.14 2.85
C ASN A 2 -68.49 45.25 2.32
N ARG A 3 -68.28 45.23 0.99
CA ARG A 3 -67.40 44.29 0.25
C ARG A 3 -65.92 44.35 0.66
N LYS A 4 -65.54 45.39 1.42
CA LYS A 4 -64.21 45.62 1.98
C LYS A 4 -63.90 44.76 3.22
N ILE A 5 -64.92 44.26 3.94
CA ILE A 5 -64.73 43.46 5.17
C ILE A 5 -64.31 42.01 4.83
N LEU A 6 -64.82 41.46 3.72
CA LEU A 6 -64.48 40.10 3.28
C LEU A 6 -63.05 39.99 2.74
N PHE A 7 -62.50 41.08 2.18
CA PHE A 7 -61.15 41.09 1.60
C PHE A 7 -60.05 41.14 2.67
N PHE A 8 -60.31 41.74 3.83
CA PHE A 8 -59.35 41.77 4.94
C PHE A 8 -59.26 40.46 5.71
N ALA A 9 -60.32 39.66 5.73
CA ALA A 9 -60.34 38.36 6.41
C ALA A 9 -59.52 37.27 5.68
N LEU A 10 -59.27 37.43 4.36
CA LEU A 10 -58.54 36.44 3.56
C LEU A 10 -57.01 36.62 3.63
N ILE A 11 -56.51 37.80 4.01
CA ILE A 11 -55.06 38.10 4.10
C ILE A 11 -54.47 37.63 5.44
N ALA A 12 -55.29 37.47 6.49
CA ALA A 12 -54.83 37.04 7.81
C ALA A 12 -54.52 35.53 7.94
N LEU A 13 -54.87 34.72 6.92
CA LEU A 13 -54.69 33.27 6.94
C LEU A 13 -53.34 32.79 6.37
N ILE A 14 -52.44 33.69 5.95
CA ILE A 14 -51.13 33.36 5.38
C ILE A 14 -49.97 33.81 6.28
N ALA A 15 -50.21 33.99 7.58
CA ALA A 15 -49.14 34.07 8.57
C ALA A 15 -48.59 32.65 8.83
N GLY A 16 -47.99 32.06 7.79
CA GLY A 16 -47.22 30.83 7.93
C GLY A 16 -46.05 31.10 8.87
N CYS A 17 -45.98 30.34 9.96
CA CYS A 17 -44.81 30.31 10.84
C CYS A 17 -43.58 29.95 10.01
N VAL A 18 -42.77 30.94 9.65
CA VAL A 18 -41.39 30.69 9.22
C VAL A 18 -40.65 30.20 10.47
N GLY A 19 -40.58 28.87 10.61
CA GLY A 19 -39.70 28.26 11.60
C GLY A 19 -38.28 28.78 11.39
N LYS A 20 -37.58 29.11 12.48
CA LYS A 20 -36.17 29.50 12.43
C LYS A 20 -35.43 28.46 11.58
N PRO A 21 -34.54 28.86 10.65
CA PRO A 21 -33.77 27.91 9.88
C PRO A 21 -33.06 26.99 10.87
N VAL A 22 -33.47 25.72 10.91
CA VAL A 22 -32.75 24.70 11.66
C VAL A 22 -31.42 24.59 10.95
N LYS A 23 -30.38 25.16 11.55
CA LYS A 23 -29.02 24.96 11.08
C LYS A 23 -28.86 23.44 10.97
N PRO A 24 -28.59 22.89 9.77
CA PRO A 24 -28.37 21.46 9.65
C PRO A 24 -27.33 21.08 10.70
N PRO A 25 -27.51 19.94 11.41
CA PRO A 25 -26.51 19.46 12.34
C PRO A 25 -25.18 19.53 11.61
N ILE A 26 -24.21 20.26 12.19
CA ILE A 26 -22.85 20.12 11.73
C ILE A 26 -22.55 18.65 12.04
N GLU A 27 -22.51 17.81 11.00
CA GLU A 27 -21.99 16.46 11.13
C GLU A 27 -20.57 16.64 11.63
N THR A 28 -20.37 16.43 12.93
CA THR A 28 -19.03 16.28 13.49
C THR A 28 -18.39 15.20 12.63
N PRO A 29 -17.28 15.49 11.93
CA PRO A 29 -16.59 14.44 11.18
C PRO A 29 -16.38 13.30 12.16
N LEU A 30 -16.80 12.09 11.79
CA LEU A 30 -16.51 10.91 12.58
C LEU A 30 -15.02 10.99 12.93
N PRO A 31 -14.64 10.82 14.21
CA PRO A 31 -13.23 10.79 14.56
C PRO A 31 -12.61 9.77 13.62
N ILE A 32 -11.63 10.22 12.82
CA ILE A 32 -10.88 9.33 11.93
C ILE A 32 -10.28 8.29 12.87
N SER A 33 -10.92 7.13 12.96
CA SER A 33 -10.42 6.04 13.77
C SER A 33 -9.10 5.68 13.14
N LYS A 34 -8.01 5.97 13.84
CA LYS A 34 -6.66 5.67 13.36
C LYS A 34 -6.64 4.19 12.97
N VAL A 35 -6.56 3.92 11.67
CA VAL A 35 -6.46 2.55 11.16
C VAL A 35 -5.06 2.05 11.52
N GLU A 36 -4.98 0.91 12.20
CA GLU A 36 -3.71 0.24 12.40
C GLU A 36 -3.20 -0.30 11.05
N PRO A 37 -2.05 0.18 10.54
CA PRO A 37 -1.61 -0.10 9.17
C PRO A 37 -1.15 -1.55 8.97
N TYR A 38 -0.85 -2.25 10.06
CA TYR A 38 -0.40 -3.65 10.06
C TYR A 38 -1.25 -4.45 11.02
N LYS A 39 -1.80 -5.57 10.54
CA LYS A 39 -2.52 -6.53 11.35
C LYS A 39 -1.86 -7.90 11.24
N ALA A 40 -1.33 -8.43 12.33
CA ALA A 40 -0.80 -9.78 12.37
C ALA A 40 -1.90 -10.81 12.01
N VAL A 41 -1.56 -11.77 11.14
CA VAL A 41 -2.44 -12.86 10.68
C VAL A 41 -1.72 -14.20 10.78
N SER A 42 -2.42 -15.32 10.75
CA SER A 42 -1.75 -16.63 10.66
C SER A 42 -1.35 -16.94 9.21
N TRP A 43 -0.42 -17.89 9.02
CA TRP A 43 0.00 -18.31 7.68
C TRP A 43 -1.12 -18.96 6.87
N GLU A 44 -2.11 -19.57 7.53
CA GLU A 44 -3.31 -20.13 6.89
C GLU A 44 -4.23 -19.04 6.31
N GLN A 45 -4.10 -17.79 6.77
CA GLN A 45 -4.84 -16.65 6.25
C GLN A 45 -4.16 -15.98 5.06
N VAL A 46 -2.95 -16.43 4.68
CA VAL A 46 -2.24 -15.91 3.50
C VAL A 46 -2.71 -16.69 2.27
N ASP A 47 -3.56 -16.05 1.47
CA ASP A 47 -4.12 -16.65 0.26
C ASP A 47 -3.02 -17.18 -0.68
N GLY A 48 -3.19 -18.43 -1.11
CA GLY A 48 -2.25 -19.09 -2.01
C GLY A 48 -0.96 -19.60 -1.35
N TRP A 49 -0.74 -19.38 -0.05
CA TRP A 49 0.49 -19.79 0.64
C TRP A 49 0.84 -21.25 0.39
N LEU A 50 -0.09 -22.17 0.65
CA LEU A 50 0.12 -23.62 0.49
C LEU A 50 0.41 -24.05 -0.96
N LEU A 51 0.02 -23.25 -1.96
CA LEU A 51 0.22 -23.53 -3.37
C LEU A 51 1.53 -22.94 -3.94
N ASP A 52 2.15 -22.01 -3.20
CA ASP A 52 3.37 -21.32 -3.62
C ASP A 52 4.61 -22.25 -3.58
N ARG A 53 5.70 -21.80 -4.21
CA ARG A 53 7.00 -22.48 -4.29
C ARG A 53 8.09 -21.70 -3.54
N PRO A 54 8.08 -21.69 -2.20
CA PRO A 54 8.92 -20.82 -1.39
C PRO A 54 10.42 -21.14 -1.44
N ALA A 55 10.85 -22.26 -2.02
CA ALA A 55 12.27 -22.56 -2.16
C ALA A 55 13.02 -21.47 -2.96
N ALA A 56 12.43 -20.98 -4.06
CA ALA A 56 13.01 -19.90 -4.86
C ALA A 56 13.04 -18.56 -4.10
N ALA A 57 12.00 -18.29 -3.31
CA ALA A 57 11.93 -17.11 -2.45
C ALA A 57 13.01 -17.17 -1.36
N LEU A 58 13.26 -18.34 -0.78
CA LEU A 58 14.29 -18.53 0.24
C LEU A 58 15.70 -18.29 -0.29
N GLU A 59 16.01 -18.77 -1.49
CA GLU A 59 17.31 -18.50 -2.16
C GLU A 59 17.49 -17.00 -2.42
N THR A 60 16.42 -16.30 -2.82
CA THR A 60 16.42 -14.84 -2.99
C THR A 60 16.62 -14.12 -1.66
N PHE A 61 15.97 -14.61 -0.59
CA PHE A 61 16.15 -14.08 0.77
C PHE A 61 17.59 -14.26 1.26
N LYS A 62 18.20 -15.43 1.05
CA LYS A 62 19.62 -15.70 1.35
C LYS A 62 20.54 -14.72 0.63
N ASN A 63 20.25 -14.39 -0.63
CA ASN A 63 20.99 -13.35 -1.35
C ASN A 63 20.81 -11.96 -0.75
N SER A 64 19.60 -11.62 -0.31
CA SER A 64 19.28 -10.33 0.34
C SER A 64 20.04 -10.14 1.66
N CYS A 65 20.30 -11.23 2.40
CA CYS A 65 21.09 -11.22 3.63
C CYS A 65 22.51 -10.65 3.46
N LYS A 66 23.08 -10.65 2.24
CA LYS A 66 24.36 -9.97 1.95
C LYS A 66 24.30 -8.46 2.24
N ALA A 67 23.14 -7.83 2.01
CA ALA A 67 22.93 -6.41 2.25
C ALA A 67 22.32 -6.12 3.64
N ILE A 68 21.35 -6.92 4.09
CA ILE A 68 20.57 -6.62 5.31
C ILE A 68 21.10 -7.30 6.56
N GLY A 69 21.90 -8.37 6.45
CA GLY A 69 22.26 -9.24 7.58
C GLY A 69 23.12 -8.58 8.66
N ARG A 70 23.70 -7.41 8.41
CA ARG A 70 24.43 -6.63 9.43
C ARG A 70 23.48 -5.91 10.42
N ARG A 71 22.23 -5.70 10.03
CA ARG A 71 21.22 -5.02 10.86
C ARG A 71 20.74 -5.97 11.95
N GLN A 72 20.67 -5.49 13.19
CA GLN A 72 20.40 -6.32 14.38
C GLN A 72 19.16 -7.21 14.23
N GLN A 73 18.06 -6.67 13.72
CA GLN A 73 16.80 -7.40 13.54
C GLN A 73 16.87 -8.52 12.49
N TRP A 74 17.90 -8.55 11.63
CA TRP A 74 18.08 -9.54 10.56
C TRP A 74 19.18 -10.56 10.84
N GLN A 75 20.04 -10.32 11.85
CA GLN A 75 21.22 -11.14 12.11
C GLN A 75 20.87 -12.62 12.34
N LEU A 76 19.89 -12.88 13.20
CA LEU A 76 19.48 -14.25 13.55
C LEU A 76 18.97 -15.00 12.32
N VAL A 77 17.94 -14.48 11.66
CA VAL A 77 17.32 -15.15 10.51
C VAL A 77 18.29 -15.30 9.34
N CYS A 78 19.20 -14.34 9.13
CA CYS A 78 20.24 -14.45 8.12
C CYS A 78 21.31 -15.49 8.46
N ALA A 79 21.64 -15.67 9.75
CA ALA A 79 22.52 -16.75 10.19
C ALA A 79 21.85 -18.13 10.02
N GLU A 80 20.54 -18.23 10.26
CA GLU A 80 19.80 -19.48 10.09
C GLU A 80 19.65 -19.88 8.62
N VAL A 81 19.26 -18.95 7.73
CA VAL A 81 19.14 -19.28 6.30
C VAL A 81 20.49 -19.63 5.66
N ALA A 82 21.60 -19.09 6.19
CA ALA A 82 22.94 -19.39 5.68
C ALA A 82 23.31 -20.89 5.83
N LYS A 83 22.68 -21.61 6.76
CA LYS A 83 22.89 -23.05 7.00
C LYS A 83 22.13 -23.94 6.02
N LEU A 84 21.23 -23.37 5.23
CA LEU A 84 20.39 -24.09 4.28
C LEU A 84 20.95 -23.94 2.86
N ASP A 85 21.03 -25.03 2.11
CA ASP A 85 21.43 -25.04 0.70
C ASP A 85 20.51 -26.00 -0.07
N GLY A 86 19.89 -25.53 -1.17
CA GLY A 86 19.14 -26.38 -2.09
C GLY A 86 17.98 -27.13 -1.44
N VAL A 87 17.11 -26.40 -0.74
CA VAL A 87 16.00 -26.98 0.04
C VAL A 87 14.73 -27.20 -0.77
N SER A 88 13.88 -28.11 -0.29
CA SER A 88 12.53 -28.30 -0.85
C SER A 88 11.58 -27.17 -0.44
N ASP A 89 10.47 -27.03 -1.18
CA ASP A 89 9.41 -26.08 -0.85
C ASP A 89 8.83 -26.31 0.57
N GLN A 90 8.82 -27.56 1.06
CA GLN A 90 8.35 -27.86 2.42
C GLN A 90 9.30 -27.30 3.50
N VAL A 91 10.61 -27.44 3.32
CA VAL A 91 11.61 -26.90 4.26
C VAL A 91 11.62 -25.38 4.21
N ALA A 92 11.55 -24.79 3.01
CA ALA A 92 11.48 -23.35 2.84
C ALA A 92 10.20 -22.76 3.46
N ARG A 93 9.06 -23.42 3.28
CA ARG A 93 7.79 -23.04 3.91
C ARG A 93 7.91 -23.01 5.43
N LYS A 94 8.44 -24.08 6.02
CA LYS A 94 8.67 -24.16 7.46
C LYS A 94 9.63 -23.08 7.96
N PHE A 95 10.67 -22.74 7.19
CA PHE A 95 11.56 -21.64 7.54
C PHE A 95 10.81 -20.30 7.64
N PHE A 96 9.99 -19.95 6.65
CA PHE A 96 9.21 -18.71 6.74
C PHE A 96 8.22 -18.74 7.91
N GLU A 97 7.57 -19.89 8.15
CA GLU A 97 6.64 -20.08 9.26
C GLU A 97 7.30 -19.97 10.64
N ASP A 98 8.53 -20.47 10.80
CA ASP A 98 9.25 -20.46 12.07
C ASP A 98 9.89 -19.08 12.39
N PHE A 99 10.28 -18.31 11.36
CA PHE A 99 11.05 -17.09 11.55
C PHE A 99 10.29 -15.78 11.25
N PHE A 100 9.09 -15.84 10.65
CA PHE A 100 8.35 -14.65 10.24
C PHE A 100 6.89 -14.68 10.66
N GLN A 101 6.38 -13.50 10.99
CA GLN A 101 4.98 -13.23 11.28
C GLN A 101 4.36 -12.44 10.11
N PRO A 102 3.43 -13.01 9.34
CA PRO A 102 2.76 -12.26 8.28
C PRO A 102 1.87 -11.17 8.88
N ASN A 103 1.87 -10.01 8.23
CA ASN A 103 1.03 -8.87 8.60
C ASN A 103 0.23 -8.43 7.36
N GLU A 104 -1.10 -8.42 7.48
CA GLU A 104 -2.00 -7.79 6.51
C GLU A 104 -1.78 -6.28 6.55
N ILE A 105 -1.49 -5.69 5.38
CA ILE A 105 -1.27 -4.26 5.22
C ILE A 105 -2.61 -3.59 4.92
N ARG A 106 -2.91 -2.49 5.60
CA ARG A 106 -4.14 -1.71 5.45
C ARG A 106 -3.81 -0.28 5.03
N ASN A 107 -4.59 0.24 4.08
CA ASN A 107 -4.54 1.64 3.68
C ASN A 107 -5.09 2.54 4.79
N GLU A 108 -4.85 3.85 4.69
CA GLU A 108 -5.33 4.85 5.66
C GLU A 108 -6.86 4.88 5.79
N ASP A 109 -7.58 4.49 4.73
CA ASP A 109 -9.04 4.36 4.70
C ASP A 109 -9.56 3.00 5.21
N GLY A 110 -8.66 2.10 5.63
CA GLY A 110 -8.99 0.76 6.12
C GLY A 110 -9.16 -0.30 5.04
N SER A 111 -9.05 0.06 3.76
CA SER A 111 -9.10 -0.92 2.68
C SER A 111 -7.82 -1.77 2.61
N VAL A 112 -7.94 -2.99 2.09
CA VAL A 112 -6.84 -3.97 1.95
C VAL A 112 -6.42 -4.20 0.50
N ASN A 113 -7.08 -3.51 -0.44
CA ASN A 113 -6.76 -3.62 -1.86
C ASN A 113 -5.65 -2.64 -2.23
N GLY A 114 -4.78 -3.08 -3.15
CA GLY A 114 -3.71 -2.25 -3.72
C GLY A 114 -3.56 -2.51 -5.22
N LEU A 115 -2.85 -1.61 -5.89
CA LEU A 115 -2.51 -1.76 -7.30
C LEU A 115 -1.16 -2.47 -7.44
N ILE A 116 -1.14 -3.60 -8.15
CA ILE A 116 0.09 -4.29 -8.53
C ILE A 116 0.49 -3.87 -9.94
N THR A 117 1.70 -3.35 -10.10
CA THR A 117 2.32 -2.99 -11.38
C THR A 117 3.61 -3.78 -11.60
N GLY A 118 4.15 -3.77 -12.81
CA GLY A 118 5.41 -4.45 -13.15
C GLY A 118 6.52 -3.49 -13.59
N TYR A 119 7.77 -3.84 -13.30
CA TYR A 119 8.97 -3.24 -13.89
C TYR A 119 9.92 -4.35 -14.35
N TYR A 120 10.81 -4.05 -15.29
CA TYR A 120 11.85 -4.97 -15.74
C TYR A 120 13.14 -4.20 -16.08
N GLY A 121 14.27 -4.89 -16.08
CA GLY A 121 15.51 -4.34 -16.61
C GLY A 121 15.56 -4.56 -18.12
N PRO A 122 15.56 -3.50 -18.96
CA PRO A 122 15.69 -3.67 -20.40
C PRO A 122 17.09 -4.16 -20.76
N GLU A 123 17.17 -5.07 -21.72
CA GLU A 123 18.42 -5.50 -22.33
C GLU A 123 18.61 -4.74 -23.65
N LEU A 124 19.79 -4.14 -23.84
CA LEU A 124 20.11 -3.28 -24.98
C LEU A 124 21.47 -3.65 -25.54
N ASP A 125 21.55 -3.77 -26.87
CA ASP A 125 22.83 -3.86 -27.57
C ASP A 125 23.51 -2.49 -27.60
N GLY A 126 24.81 -2.47 -27.30
CA GLY A 126 25.57 -1.23 -27.19
C GLY A 126 27.02 -1.36 -27.60
N SER A 127 27.66 -0.21 -27.78
CA SER A 127 29.09 -0.08 -28.05
C SER A 127 29.72 0.94 -27.11
N ARG A 128 30.96 0.66 -26.67
CA ARG A 128 31.76 1.61 -25.90
C ARG A 128 32.28 2.78 -26.74
N ILE A 129 32.27 2.65 -28.07
CA ILE A 129 32.73 3.67 -29.02
C ILE A 129 31.55 4.05 -29.91
N LYS A 130 31.38 5.36 -30.15
CA LYS A 130 30.35 5.87 -31.06
C LYS A 130 30.59 5.34 -32.48
N THR A 131 29.55 4.78 -33.09
CA THR A 131 29.56 4.36 -34.50
C THR A 131 28.35 4.91 -35.24
N GLU A 132 28.24 4.62 -36.53
CA GLU A 132 27.02 4.90 -37.29
C GLU A 132 25.80 4.09 -36.80
N GLN A 133 25.98 2.99 -36.08
CA GLN A 133 24.87 2.24 -35.49
C GLN A 133 24.59 2.68 -34.03
N TYR A 134 25.64 2.88 -33.24
CA TYR A 134 25.54 3.22 -31.81
C TYR A 134 25.78 4.73 -31.61
N LYS A 135 24.74 5.54 -31.88
CA LYS A 135 24.84 7.01 -31.89
C LYS A 135 24.45 7.69 -30.57
N TYR A 136 23.71 7.01 -29.69
CA TYR A 136 23.14 7.58 -28.47
C TYR A 136 23.94 7.17 -27.23
N PRO A 137 24.62 8.11 -26.53
CA PRO A 137 25.41 7.79 -25.34
C PRO A 137 24.52 7.62 -24.10
N LEU A 138 24.93 6.72 -23.20
CA LEU A 138 24.44 6.67 -21.82
C LEU A 138 25.43 7.42 -20.92
N TYR A 139 24.98 8.51 -20.31
CA TYR A 139 25.83 9.38 -19.52
C TYR A 139 26.00 8.86 -18.08
N ARG A 140 27.23 8.97 -17.55
CA ARG A 140 27.47 8.92 -16.10
C ARG A 140 26.93 10.20 -15.45
N GLN A 141 26.83 10.19 -14.13
CA GLN A 141 26.55 11.41 -13.37
C GLN A 141 27.59 12.51 -13.69
N PRO A 142 27.15 13.74 -14.04
CA PRO A 142 28.05 14.89 -14.25
C PRO A 142 28.79 15.30 -12.97
N ASP A 143 30.01 15.85 -13.12
CA ASP A 143 30.84 16.28 -11.98
C ASP A 143 30.28 17.55 -11.30
N ASP A 144 29.41 18.28 -11.98
CA ASP A 144 28.73 19.50 -11.53
C ASP A 144 27.26 19.26 -11.14
N LEU A 145 26.81 18.00 -10.99
CA LEU A 145 25.48 17.70 -10.49
C LEU A 145 25.38 18.04 -8.99
N LEU A 146 24.58 19.04 -8.64
CA LEU A 146 24.23 19.37 -7.25
C LEU A 146 23.23 18.34 -6.70
N ILE A 147 23.53 17.73 -5.55
CA ILE A 147 22.70 16.71 -4.85
C ILE A 147 22.19 17.28 -3.53
#